data_AF-A0A6J5V361-F1
#
_entry.id   AF-A0A6J5V361-F1
#
_cell.length_a   1.000
_cell.length_b   1.000
_cell.length_c   1.000
_cell.angle_alpha   90.00
_cell.angle_beta   90.00
_cell.angle_gamma   90.00
#
_symmetry.space_group_name_H-M   'P 1'
#
loop_
_entity.id
_entity.type
_entity.pdbx_description
1 polymer ?
#
loop_
_entity_poly.entity_id
_entity_poly.type
_entity_poly.pdbx_seq_one_letter_code
_entity_poly.pdbx_strand_id
1 'polypeptide(L)'
;MGYVDGSVSPQVISLIASAKTSKKAWDKLLYLFASKARAHVLGLKERLTLMRHENKPVSQYLQDVKVISGELVIIDVPLFVDDLLLYSLNGVGSEFKEIAAIVRSCDSSTSFENLHDMLVEHETALTCADIAIAGPVITANVTQSS
;
A
#
# COMPACT_ATOMS: atom_id res chain seq x y z
N MET A 1 -27.94 30.74 10.14
CA MET A 1 -27.02 30.81 11.30
C MET A 1 -26.23 29.51 11.32
N GLY A 2 -25.01 29.49 10.79
CA GLY A 2 -24.21 28.27 10.62
C GLY A 2 -23.37 28.00 11.87
N TYR A 3 -23.60 26.86 12.52
CA TYR A 3 -22.75 26.40 13.62
C TYR A 3 -21.55 25.64 13.03
N VAL A 4 -20.37 26.22 13.19
CA VAL A 4 -19.11 25.50 12.99
C VAL A 4 -18.87 24.65 14.23
N ASP A 5 -19.19 23.35 14.15
CA ASP A 5 -18.75 22.41 15.18
C ASP A 5 -17.26 22.15 14.95
N GLY A 6 -16.42 23.04 15.49
CA GLY A 6 -15.01 22.79 15.68
C GLY A 6 -14.88 21.70 16.74
N SER A 7 -15.04 20.44 16.34
CA SER A 7 -15.05 19.29 17.24
C SER A 7 -13.66 19.08 17.83
N VAL A 8 -13.35 19.83 18.89
CA VAL A 8 -12.24 19.55 19.77
C VAL A 8 -12.65 18.34 20.59
N SER A 9 -11.95 17.21 20.41
CA SER A 9 -12.27 15.94 21.09
C SER A 9 -12.50 16.17 22.60
N PRO A 10 -13.55 15.61 23.22
CA PRO A 10 -13.85 15.76 24.66
C PRO A 10 -12.66 15.42 25.57
N GLN A 11 -11.76 14.55 25.09
CA GLN A 11 -10.51 14.17 25.75
C GLN A 11 -9.55 15.36 25.91
N VAL A 12 -9.48 16.23 24.90
CA VAL A 12 -8.63 17.44 24.90
C VAL A 12 -9.18 18.47 25.88
N ILE A 13 -10.50 18.65 25.94
CA ILE A 13 -11.17 19.56 26.87
C ILE A 13 -10.95 19.14 28.33
N SER A 14 -11.12 17.85 28.64
CA SER A 14 -10.87 17.31 29.98
C SER A 14 -9.39 17.41 30.41
N LEU A 15 -8.46 17.24 29.47
CA LEU A 15 -7.02 17.33 29.74
C LEU A 15 -6.59 18.77 30.10
N ILE A 16 -7.18 19.76 29.41
CA ILE A 16 -6.94 21.18 29.70
C ILE A 16 -7.57 21.56 31.05
N ALA A 17 -8.81 21.14 31.31
CA ALA A 17 -9.53 21.45 32.55
C ALA A 17 -8.88 20.84 33.82
N SER A 18 -8.18 19.71 33.68
CA SER A 18 -7.51 19.01 34.79
C SER A 18 -6.07 19.49 35.07
N ALA A 19 -5.52 20.38 34.24
CA ALA A 19 -4.14 20.84 34.38
C ALA A 19 -4.05 22.08 35.30
N LYS A 20 -3.19 22.00 36.31
CA LYS A 20 -2.97 23.10 37.28
C LYS A 20 -2.30 24.34 36.68
N THR A 21 -1.66 24.22 35.51
CA THR A 21 -1.02 25.32 34.80
C THR A 21 -1.13 25.12 33.29
N SER A 22 -1.20 26.22 32.53
CA SER A 22 -1.29 26.18 31.06
C SER A 22 -0.10 25.46 30.43
N LYS A 23 1.11 25.62 30.99
CA LYS A 23 2.31 24.89 30.56
C LYS A 23 2.13 23.37 30.68
N LYS A 24 1.63 22.89 31.82
CA LYS A 24 1.42 21.44 32.05
C LYS A 24 0.29 20.88 31.18
N ALA A 25 -0.71 21.69 30.85
CA ALA A 25 -1.75 21.32 29.87
C ALA A 25 -1.13 21.13 28.48
N TRP A 26 -0.32 22.10 28.04
CA TRP A 26 0.35 22.10 26.75
C TRP A 26 1.32 20.92 26.60
N ASP A 27 2.16 20.66 27.60
CA ASP A 27 3.12 19.55 27.58
C ASP A 27 2.41 18.19 27.46
N LYS A 28 1.31 18.00 28.20
CA LYS A 28 0.50 16.78 28.11
C LYS A 28 -0.17 16.64 26.74
N LEU A 29 -0.68 17.75 26.20
CA LEU A 29 -1.31 17.76 24.88
C LEU A 29 -0.30 17.37 23.79
N LEU A 30 0.88 18.00 23.81
CA LEU A 30 1.97 17.72 22.89
C LEU A 30 2.41 16.25 22.99
N TYR A 31 2.55 15.71 24.21
CA TYR A 31 2.86 14.29 24.42
C TYR A 31 1.80 13.37 23.82
N LEU A 32 0.51 13.63 24.05
CA LEU A 32 -0.57 12.80 23.52
C LEU A 32 -0.65 12.87 21.99
N PHE A 33 -0.53 14.06 21.40
CA PHE A 33 -0.50 14.21 19.95
C PHE A 33 0.72 13.52 19.35
N ALA A 34 1.90 13.70 19.92
CA ALA A 34 3.11 13.00 19.47
C ALA A 34 2.96 11.48 19.59
N SER A 35 2.35 10.98 20.68
CA SER A 35 2.10 9.54 20.84
C SER A 35 1.11 9.01 19.81
N LYS A 36 0.01 9.73 19.55
CA LYS A 36 -1.00 9.36 18.55
C LYS A 36 -0.40 9.39 17.14
N ALA A 37 0.37 10.43 16.81
CA ALA A 37 1.06 10.55 15.54
C ALA A 37 2.04 9.36 15.32
N ARG A 38 2.86 9.03 16.33
CA ARG A 38 3.75 7.86 16.25
C ARG A 38 3.00 6.54 16.06
N ALA A 39 1.93 6.32 16.81
CA ALA A 39 1.10 5.12 16.66
C ALA A 39 0.45 5.05 15.26
N HIS A 40 0.01 6.19 14.74
CA HIS A 40 -0.56 6.28 13.39
C HIS A 40 0.48 5.95 12.32
N VAL A 41 1.67 6.57 12.37
CA VAL A 41 2.79 6.25 11.47
C VAL A 41 3.13 4.77 11.50
N LEU A 42 3.27 4.18 12.69
CA LEU A 42 3.56 2.75 12.85
C LEU A 42 2.48 1.88 12.20
N GLY A 43 1.20 2.20 12.43
CA GLY A 43 0.10 1.48 11.80
C GLY A 43 0.08 1.58 10.27
N LEU A 44 0.45 2.74 9.70
CA LEU A 44 0.58 2.89 8.25
C LEU A 44 1.73 2.04 7.68
N LYS A 45 2.89 2.04 8.33
CA LYS A 45 4.05 1.22 7.91
C LYS A 45 3.79 -0.28 8.08
N GLU A 46 3.09 -0.67 9.13
CA GLU A 46 2.65 -2.05 9.35
C GLU A 46 1.69 -2.50 8.24
N ARG A 47 0.69 -1.67 7.90
CA ARG A 47 -0.22 -1.93 6.77
C ARG A 47 0.54 -2.12 5.45
N LEU A 48 1.51 -1.26 5.15
CA LEU A 48 2.36 -1.40 3.95
C LEU A 48 3.15 -2.71 3.94
N THR A 49 3.70 -3.10 5.09
CA THR A 49 4.53 -4.30 5.22
C THR A 49 3.72 -5.59 5.07
N LEU A 50 2.49 -5.60 5.59
CA LEU A 50 1.61 -6.77 5.60
C LEU A 50 0.73 -6.89 4.35
N MET A 51 0.65 -5.85 3.52
CA MET A 51 -0.21 -5.85 2.35
C MET A 51 0.30 -6.83 1.29
N ARG A 52 -0.62 -7.63 0.74
CA ARG A 52 -0.36 -8.57 -0.35
C ARG A 52 -1.33 -8.35 -1.50
N HIS A 53 -0.92 -8.69 -2.72
CA HIS A 53 -1.76 -8.60 -3.90
C HIS A 53 -2.77 -9.76 -4.00
N GLU A 54 -2.47 -10.93 -3.43
CA GLU A 54 -3.11 -12.26 -3.63
C GLU A 54 -4.65 -12.36 -3.77
N ASN A 55 -5.43 -11.35 -3.36
CA ASN A 55 -6.90 -11.35 -3.45
C ASN A 55 -7.47 -10.23 -4.36
N LYS A 56 -6.63 -9.52 -5.12
CA LYS A 56 -7.02 -8.37 -5.95
C LYS A 56 -6.03 -8.19 -7.10
N PRO A 57 -6.42 -7.55 -8.21
CA PRO A 57 -5.49 -7.26 -9.30
C PRO A 57 -4.31 -6.40 -8.83
N VAL A 58 -3.15 -6.58 -9.43
CA VAL A 58 -1.91 -5.88 -9.05
C VAL A 58 -2.07 -4.36 -9.14
N SER A 59 -2.81 -3.86 -10.13
CA SER A 59 -3.13 -2.44 -10.26
C SER A 59 -3.84 -1.88 -9.01
N GLN A 60 -4.83 -2.60 -8.48
CA GLN A 60 -5.55 -2.20 -7.26
C GLN A 60 -4.65 -2.29 -6.03
N TYR A 61 -3.80 -3.31 -5.95
CA TYR A 61 -2.78 -3.41 -4.91
C TYR A 61 -1.84 -2.21 -4.89
N LEU A 62 -1.30 -1.82 -6.05
CA LEU A 62 -0.38 -0.68 -6.16
C LEU A 62 -1.05 0.65 -5.87
N GLN A 63 -2.34 0.79 -6.22
CA GLN A 63 -3.13 1.96 -5.83
C GLN A 63 -3.24 2.08 -4.31
N ASP A 64 -3.51 0.99 -3.60
CA ASP A 64 -3.58 0.99 -2.13
C ASP A 64 -2.24 1.35 -1.49
N VAL A 65 -1.12 0.86 -2.06
CA VAL A 65 0.23 1.25 -1.64
C VAL A 65 0.43 2.76 -1.82
N LYS A 66 0.01 3.32 -2.96
CA LYS A 66 0.13 4.76 -3.24
C LYS A 66 -0.72 5.59 -2.29
N VAL A 67 -1.93 5.14 -1.95
CA VAL A 67 -2.80 5.80 -0.95
C VAL A 67 -2.10 5.89 0.41
N ILE A 68 -1.56 4.77 0.93
CA ILE A 68 -0.87 4.79 2.23
C ILE A 68 0.40 5.66 2.18
N SER A 69 1.14 5.61 1.07
CA SER A 69 2.31 6.49 0.89
C SER A 69 1.92 7.97 0.90
N GLY A 70 0.75 8.33 0.32
CA GLY A 70 0.20 9.68 0.35
C GLY A 70 -0.22 10.11 1.75
N GLU A 71 -0.85 9.22 2.53
CA GLU A 71 -1.16 9.47 3.95
C GLU A 71 0.11 9.77 4.76
N LEU A 72 1.19 9.03 4.50
CA LEU A 72 2.49 9.25 5.12
C LEU A 72 3.11 10.61 4.75
N VAL A 73 2.94 11.07 3.51
CA VAL A 73 3.34 12.41 3.08
C VAL A 73 2.54 13.49 3.82
N ILE A 74 1.23 13.31 4.00
CA ILE A 74 0.35 14.29 4.69
C ILE A 74 0.78 14.52 6.14
N ILE A 75 1.36 13.52 6.80
CA ILE A 75 1.83 13.60 8.19
C ILE A 75 3.34 13.88 8.31
N ASP A 76 3.96 14.42 7.26
CA ASP A 76 5.38 14.77 7.18
C ASP A 76 6.36 13.59 7.39
N VAL A 77 5.95 12.38 7.02
CA VAL A 77 6.80 11.17 7.02
C VAL A 77 6.84 10.55 5.62
N PRO A 78 7.33 11.27 4.60
CA PRO A 78 7.39 10.74 3.24
C PRO A 78 8.28 9.50 3.16
N LEU A 79 7.93 8.57 2.27
CA LEU A 79 8.78 7.43 1.93
C LEU A 79 9.76 7.81 0.82
N PHE A 80 10.97 7.24 0.88
CA PHE A 80 11.86 7.28 -0.26
C PHE A 80 11.30 6.43 -1.41
N VAL A 81 11.65 6.77 -2.65
CA VAL A 81 11.20 6.01 -3.82
C VAL A 81 11.63 4.55 -3.68
N ASP A 82 12.88 4.29 -3.27
CA ASP A 82 13.39 2.93 -3.08
C ASP A 82 12.61 2.13 -2.02
N ASP A 83 12.20 2.79 -0.92
CA ASP A 83 11.35 2.17 0.10
C ASP A 83 9.98 1.82 -0.48
N LEU A 84 9.40 2.72 -1.27
CA LEU A 84 8.11 2.50 -1.92
C LEU A 84 8.18 1.31 -2.90
N LEU A 85 9.22 1.24 -3.73
CA LEU A 85 9.44 0.10 -4.62
C LEU A 85 9.63 -1.21 -3.83
N LEU A 86 10.38 -1.16 -2.73
CA LEU A 86 10.62 -2.32 -1.87
C LEU A 86 9.31 -2.84 -1.26
N TYR A 87 8.47 -1.96 -0.74
CA TYR A 87 7.15 -2.33 -0.21
C TYR A 87 6.27 -2.96 -1.28
N SER A 88 6.22 -2.37 -2.48
CA SER A 88 5.47 -2.92 -3.62
C SER A 88 5.97 -4.31 -4.03
N LEU A 89 7.29 -4.49 -4.17
CA LEU A 89 7.87 -5.77 -4.59
C LEU A 89 7.71 -6.88 -3.53
N ASN A 90 7.64 -6.53 -2.24
CA ASN A 90 7.43 -7.52 -1.18
C ASN A 90 6.00 -8.06 -1.13
N GLY A 91 5.00 -7.29 -1.57
CA GLY A 91 3.59 -7.69 -1.50
C GLY A 91 3.04 -8.36 -2.76
N VAL A 92 3.76 -8.33 -3.88
CA VAL A 92 3.27 -8.90 -5.15
C VAL A 92 3.35 -10.42 -5.22
N GLY A 93 4.31 -11.06 -4.53
CA GLY A 93 4.42 -12.52 -4.50
C GLY A 93 5.62 -13.07 -5.26
N SER A 94 5.70 -14.40 -5.37
CA SER A 94 6.87 -15.10 -5.90
C SER A 94 6.91 -15.20 -7.43
N GLU A 95 5.75 -15.09 -8.05
CA GLU A 95 5.51 -15.09 -9.49
C GLU A 95 6.06 -13.82 -10.18
N PHE A 96 6.35 -12.78 -9.40
CA PHE A 96 6.98 -11.52 -9.86
C PHE A 96 8.48 -11.42 -9.54
N LYS A 97 9.12 -12.51 -9.10
CA LYS A 97 10.55 -12.52 -8.69
C LYS A 97 11.50 -12.01 -9.78
N GLU A 98 11.19 -12.26 -11.05
CA GLU A 98 12.00 -11.80 -12.18
C GLU A 98 12.01 -10.28 -12.29
N ILE A 99 10.83 -9.65 -12.22
CA ILE A 99 10.71 -8.18 -12.16
C ILE A 99 11.45 -7.63 -10.95
N ALA A 100 11.29 -8.28 -9.80
CA ALA A 100 11.98 -7.87 -8.58
C ALA A 100 13.51 -8.00 -8.69
N ALA A 101 14.03 -8.89 -9.52
CA ALA A 101 15.47 -9.00 -9.79
C ALA A 101 15.94 -7.88 -10.72
N ILE A 102 15.19 -7.62 -11.80
CA ILE A 102 15.47 -6.55 -12.78
C ILE A 102 15.54 -5.19 -12.10
N VAL A 103 14.54 -4.87 -11.26
CA VAL A 103 14.48 -3.59 -10.55
C VAL A 103 15.64 -3.44 -9.56
N ARG A 104 16.06 -4.53 -8.90
CA ARG A 104 17.19 -4.50 -7.95
C ARG A 104 18.56 -4.41 -8.62
N SER A 105 18.71 -4.92 -9.84
CA SER A 105 19.96 -4.80 -10.60
C SER A 105 20.00 -3.54 -11.47
N CYS A 106 18.95 -2.73 -11.46
CA CYS A 106 18.88 -1.50 -12.22
C CYS A 106 19.76 -0.43 -11.54
N ASP A 107 20.87 -0.06 -12.18
CA ASP A 107 21.77 1.00 -11.69
C ASP A 107 21.12 2.40 -11.73
N SER A 108 20.03 2.56 -12.51
CA SER A 108 19.24 3.78 -12.56
C SER A 108 18.05 3.73 -11.61
N SER A 109 17.69 4.88 -11.01
CA SER A 109 16.49 4.99 -10.16
C SER A 109 15.24 4.64 -10.97
N THR A 110 14.61 3.52 -10.60
CA THR A 110 13.34 3.09 -11.19
C THR A 110 12.22 3.93 -10.57
N SER A 111 11.31 4.47 -11.38
CA SER A 111 10.14 5.18 -10.85
C SER A 111 9.06 4.19 -10.41
N PHE A 112 8.17 4.64 -9.52
CA PHE A 112 7.02 3.84 -9.12
C PHE A 112 6.09 3.56 -10.31
N GLU A 113 5.96 4.52 -11.22
CA GLU A 113 5.17 4.41 -12.44
C GLU A 113 5.72 3.31 -13.37
N ASN A 114 7.04 3.25 -13.56
CA ASN A 114 7.65 2.19 -14.38
C ASN A 114 7.47 0.82 -13.72
N LEU A 115 7.65 0.72 -12.40
CA LEU A 115 7.39 -0.53 -11.67
C LEU A 115 5.94 -0.98 -11.83
N HIS A 116 4.99 -0.03 -11.75
CA HIS A 116 3.57 -0.31 -11.92
C HIS A 116 3.29 -0.95 -13.28
N ASP A 117 3.78 -0.33 -14.35
CA ASP A 117 3.54 -0.82 -15.71
C ASP A 117 4.15 -2.21 -15.93
N MET A 118 5.39 -2.44 -15.46
CA MET A 118 6.03 -3.76 -15.52
C MET A 118 5.21 -4.84 -14.81
N LEU A 119 4.73 -4.54 -13.60
CA LEU A 119 3.97 -5.50 -12.80
C LEU A 119 2.60 -5.83 -13.43
N VAL A 120 1.89 -4.83 -13.95
CA VAL A 120 0.59 -5.02 -14.62
C VAL A 120 0.76 -5.80 -15.92
N GLU A 121 1.78 -5.48 -16.73
CA GLU A 121 2.07 -6.21 -17.96
C GLU A 121 2.35 -7.69 -17.66
N HIS A 122 3.16 -7.99 -16.64
CA HIS A 122 3.45 -9.36 -16.25
C HIS A 122 2.23 -10.11 -15.71
N GLU A 123 1.37 -9.45 -14.92
CA GLU A 123 0.10 -10.04 -14.46
C GLU A 123 -0.78 -10.47 -15.65
N THR A 124 -0.87 -9.64 -16.69
CA THR A 124 -1.62 -9.99 -17.91
C THR A 124 -0.99 -11.17 -18.65
N ALA A 125 0.34 -11.24 -18.73
CA ALA A 125 1.05 -12.35 -19.35
C ALA A 125 0.84 -13.68 -18.59
N LEU A 126 0.89 -13.66 -17.26
CA LEU A 126 0.59 -14.82 -16.41
C LEU A 126 -0.85 -15.31 -16.62
N THR A 127 -1.81 -14.38 -16.61
CA THR A 127 -3.23 -14.70 -16.83
C THR A 127 -3.46 -15.32 -18.21
N CYS A 128 -2.80 -14.80 -19.26
CA CYS A 128 -2.88 -15.37 -20.61
C CYS A 128 -2.26 -16.77 -20.69
N ALA A 129 -1.14 -17.01 -20.01
CA ALA A 129 -0.49 -18.32 -19.97
C ALA A 129 -1.37 -19.37 -19.27
N ASP A 130 -2.02 -19.00 -18.17
CA ASP A 130 -2.94 -19.89 -17.45
C ASP A 130 -4.16 -20.27 -18.30
N ILE A 131 -4.71 -19.31 -19.06
CA ILE A 131 -5.81 -19.56 -20.01
C ILE A 131 -5.35 -20.49 -21.14
N ALA A 132 -4.12 -20.34 -21.64
CA ALA A 132 -3.59 -21.20 -22.71
C ALA A 132 -3.40 -22.65 -22.27
N ILE A 133 -3.04 -22.88 -20.99
CA ILE A 133 -2.96 -24.23 -20.40
C ILE A 133 -4.35 -24.85 -20.21
N ALA A 134 -5.40 -24.02 -20.04
CA ALA A 134 -6.80 -24.45 -19.91
C ALA A 134 -7.58 -24.56 -21.25
N GLY A 135 -6.90 -24.47 -22.40
CA GLY A 135 -7.51 -24.55 -23.75
C GLY A 135 -8.10 -25.91 -24.13
N PRO A 136 -9.03 -25.95 -25.13
CA PRO A 136 -10.12 -26.94 -25.18
C PRO A 136 -9.63 -28.33 -25.61
N VAL A 137 -10.10 -29.36 -24.92
CA VAL A 137 -10.04 -30.75 -25.41
C VAL A 137 -10.89 -30.86 -26.67
N ILE A 138 -10.29 -30.61 -27.84
CA ILE A 138 -10.87 -30.96 -29.14
C ILE A 138 -10.60 -32.45 -29.35
N THR A 139 -11.50 -33.29 -28.82
CA THR A 139 -11.55 -34.71 -29.22
C THR A 139 -12.08 -34.78 -30.65
N ALA A 140 -11.19 -34.83 -31.63
CA ALA A 140 -11.54 -35.20 -33.00
C ALA A 140 -11.80 -36.72 -33.06
N ASN A 141 -13.06 -37.12 -32.93
CA ASN A 141 -13.52 -38.44 -33.32
C ASN A 141 -13.49 -38.51 -34.87
N VAL A 142 -12.52 -39.24 -35.40
CA VAL A 142 -12.59 -39.81 -36.76
C VAL A 142 -13.22 -41.19 -36.63
N THR A 143 -14.45 -41.35 -37.11
CA THR A 143 -15.03 -42.68 -37.35
C THR A 143 -15.03 -42.94 -38.86
N GLN A 144 -14.12 -43.81 -39.29
CA GLN A 144 -14.17 -44.47 -40.60
C GLN A 144 -14.80 -45.86 -40.48
N SER A 145 -15.45 -46.27 -41.57
CA SER A 145 -16.06 -47.57 -41.88
C SER A 145 -17.46 -47.79 -41.26
N SER A 146 -18.43 -48.35 -41.98
CA SER A 146 -18.34 -49.30 -43.11
C SER A 146 -19.28 -48.96 -44.26
#